data_AF-A0AA36IXC9-F1
#
_entry.id   AF-A0AA36IXC9-F1
#
_cell.length_a   1.000
_cell.length_b   1.000
_cell.length_c   1.000
_cell.angle_alpha   90.00
_cell.angle_beta   90.00
_cell.angle_gamma   90.00
#
_symmetry.space_group_name_H-M   'P 1'
#
loop_
_entity.id
_entity.type
_entity.pdbx_description
1 polymer ?
#
loop_
_entity_poly.entity_id
_entity_poly.type
_entity_poly.pdbx_seq_one_letter_code
_entity_poly.pdbx_strand_id
1 'polypeptide(L)'
;MGAAASGGWFFSETVQVVLVLNDARNVSLLPGEELSALIHLDPNDSGSYVLTRECPANLSVSSTKILAVEFRGIVQGLQDTARCLGEITLPLHHIARQCAGNLVQVWLPLQPSLLAQEEEHIEHFDKALLKAARDPRKPMVCISLYAGSIPQASKDYLFKAPASEKAKRFLGLQQSHSQHARMLQALYREVRSQAHQSALDSSNRSKDGLADSWSRREAFDLPSPEASPRVLQETMASLREEIKETTAAANERINKAGENIATLKEMINDKQVELIQRKKEVQRLWHDAESVKLENEKLEVQLARASMRSPTAAEGAEVDGLRKEAQNLATQKEALLLILRDFYGAMGQEPPALSTMVSKHQSRTKKEPEKAAEPSGYAQQEQAWTNMLPRPSELLLSGMLEERCSLSR
;
A
#
# COMPACT_ATOMS: atom_id res chain seq x y z
N MET A 1 -7.44 12.02 -22.72
CA MET A 1 -7.99 12.17 -21.35
C MET A 1 -9.08 11.13 -21.15
N GLY A 2 -8.72 9.96 -20.61
CA GLY A 2 -9.68 8.92 -20.24
C GLY A 2 -9.94 8.97 -18.75
N ALA A 3 -11.06 9.56 -18.34
CA ALA A 3 -11.52 9.51 -16.97
C ALA A 3 -12.04 8.09 -16.69
N ALA A 4 -11.18 7.23 -16.14
CA ALA A 4 -11.61 5.97 -15.56
C ALA A 4 -12.53 6.33 -14.37
N ALA A 5 -13.84 6.17 -14.58
CA ALA A 5 -14.84 6.28 -13.53
C ALA A 5 -14.59 5.16 -12.51
N SER A 6 -13.74 5.44 -11.51
CA SER A 6 -13.67 4.67 -10.28
C SER A 6 -14.93 4.97 -9.46
N GLY A 7 -16.08 4.52 -9.97
CA GLY A 7 -17.34 4.60 -9.24
C GLY A 7 -17.22 3.76 -7.98
N GLY A 8 -17.27 4.41 -6.81
CA GLY A 8 -17.29 3.71 -5.52
C GLY A 8 -18.46 2.72 -5.50
N TRP A 9 -18.17 1.45 -5.23
CA TRP A 9 -19.14 0.35 -5.24
C TRP A 9 -20.13 0.37 -4.07
N PHE A 10 -20.10 1.44 -3.27
CA PHE A 10 -20.99 1.65 -2.13
C PHE A 10 -22.22 2.52 -2.42
N PHE A 11 -22.41 2.99 -3.66
CA PHE A 11 -23.58 3.79 -4.03
C PHE A 11 -24.79 2.96 -4.49
N SER A 12 -24.72 1.62 -4.48
CA SER A 12 -25.91 0.78 -4.67
C SER A 12 -26.71 0.63 -3.37
N GLU A 13 -28.03 0.49 -3.47
CA GLU A 13 -28.92 0.27 -2.33
C GLU A 13 -28.58 -1.00 -1.54
N THR A 14 -28.06 -2.01 -2.24
CA THR A 14 -27.55 -3.25 -1.65
C THR A 14 -26.14 -3.50 -2.17
N VAL A 15 -25.24 -3.87 -1.25
CA VAL A 15 -23.83 -4.14 -1.53
C VAL A 15 -23.51 -5.53 -0.98
N GLN A 16 -22.88 -6.36 -1.81
CA GLN A 16 -22.27 -7.58 -1.29
C GLN A 16 -20.96 -7.21 -0.60
N VAL A 17 -20.82 -7.61 0.66
CA VAL A 17 -19.65 -7.33 1.48
C VAL A 17 -19.15 -8.64 2.05
N VAL A 18 -17.83 -8.80 2.05
CA VAL A 18 -17.17 -9.96 2.67
C VAL A 18 -16.41 -9.48 3.89
N LEU A 19 -16.68 -10.11 5.03
CA LEU A 19 -16.01 -9.87 6.29
C LEU A 19 -15.12 -11.07 6.62
N VAL A 20 -13.87 -10.78 7.00
CA VAL A 20 -12.86 -11.79 7.31
C VAL A 20 -12.23 -11.49 8.66
N LEU A 21 -12.15 -12.49 9.52
CA LEU A 21 -11.41 -12.43 10.79
C LEU A 21 -9.98 -12.90 10.56
N ASN A 22 -9.01 -11.98 10.59
CA ASN A 22 -7.61 -12.29 10.31
C ASN A 22 -6.87 -12.79 11.57
N ASP A 23 -7.05 -12.07 12.68
CA ASP A 23 -6.28 -12.28 13.91
C ASP A 23 -7.03 -11.75 15.14
N ALA A 24 -6.65 -12.20 16.33
CA ALA A 24 -7.18 -11.74 17.61
C ALA A 24 -6.08 -11.70 18.68
N ARG A 25 -6.05 -10.64 19.50
CA ARG A 25 -5.01 -10.40 20.51
C ARG A 25 -5.62 -10.10 21.87
N ASN A 26 -4.98 -10.61 22.91
CA ASN A 26 -5.41 -10.48 24.32
C ASN A 26 -6.88 -10.87 24.55
N VAL A 27 -7.40 -11.77 23.71
CA VAL A 27 -8.72 -12.35 23.89
C VAL A 27 -8.54 -13.57 24.80
N SER A 28 -9.09 -13.48 26.02
CA SER A 28 -8.95 -14.54 27.02
C SER A 28 -9.87 -15.71 26.72
N LEU A 29 -9.44 -16.63 25.85
CA LEU A 29 -10.14 -17.89 25.56
C LEU A 29 -9.85 -18.96 26.62
N LEU A 30 -10.84 -19.76 26.97
CA LEU A 30 -10.66 -20.95 27.82
C LEU A 30 -10.05 -22.11 27.02
N PRO A 31 -9.41 -23.10 27.68
CA PRO A 31 -8.92 -24.29 27.00
C PRO A 31 -10.04 -25.00 26.22
N GLY A 32 -9.85 -25.15 24.91
CA GLY A 32 -10.83 -25.78 24.01
C GLY A 32 -11.89 -24.83 23.42
N GLU A 33 -11.89 -23.56 23.79
CA GLU A 33 -12.70 -22.54 23.10
C GLU A 33 -12.03 -22.10 21.80
N GLU A 34 -12.85 -21.98 20.75
CA GLU A 34 -12.50 -21.32 19.49
C GLU A 34 -13.20 -19.97 19.40
N LEU A 35 -12.51 -19.00 18.81
CA LEU A 35 -13.08 -17.68 18.56
C LEU A 35 -14.02 -17.75 17.34
N SER A 36 -15.28 -17.45 17.58
CA SER A 36 -16.31 -17.30 16.56
C SER A 36 -16.96 -15.93 16.69
N ALA A 37 -17.49 -15.41 15.60
CA ALA A 37 -18.24 -14.16 15.59
C ALA A 37 -19.62 -14.36 14.97
N LEU A 38 -20.63 -13.75 15.56
CA LEU A 38 -21.99 -13.67 15.05
C LEU A 38 -22.24 -12.26 14.54
N ILE A 39 -22.62 -12.16 13.28
CA ILE A 39 -22.90 -10.89 12.62
C ILE A 39 -24.41 -10.68 12.62
N HIS A 40 -24.84 -9.59 13.25
CA HIS A 40 -26.23 -9.16 13.31
C HIS A 40 -26.43 -8.02 12.29
N LEU A 41 -27.33 -8.23 11.32
CA LEU A 41 -27.65 -7.24 10.27
C LEU A 41 -28.73 -6.24 10.66
N ASP A 42 -29.59 -6.64 11.60
CA ASP A 42 -30.70 -5.85 12.13
C ASP A 42 -31.08 -6.50 13.47
N PRO A 43 -31.38 -5.74 14.54
CA PRO A 43 -31.90 -6.32 15.77
C PRO A 43 -33.17 -7.16 15.57
N ASN A 44 -33.91 -6.92 14.48
CA ASN A 44 -35.16 -7.62 14.17
C ASN A 44 -34.99 -8.75 13.15
N ASP A 45 -33.80 -8.91 12.55
CA ASP A 45 -33.57 -9.94 11.54
C ASP A 45 -33.03 -11.21 12.21
N SER A 46 -33.72 -12.32 12.01
CA SER A 46 -33.30 -13.64 12.51
C SER A 46 -32.08 -14.18 11.78
N GLY A 47 -31.66 -13.54 10.67
CA GLY A 47 -30.46 -13.89 9.93
C GLY A 47 -29.18 -13.53 10.68
N SER A 48 -28.62 -14.50 11.41
CA SER A 48 -27.25 -14.41 11.93
C SER A 48 -26.27 -15.11 10.99
N TYR A 49 -25.13 -14.46 10.74
CA TYR A 49 -24.04 -15.04 9.96
C TYR A 49 -22.89 -15.39 10.88
N VAL A 50 -22.37 -16.60 10.74
CA VAL A 50 -21.21 -17.06 11.50
C VAL A 50 -19.95 -16.68 10.74
N LEU A 51 -19.03 -16.02 11.44
CA LEU A 51 -17.70 -15.68 10.98
C LEU A 51 -16.68 -16.37 11.86
N THR A 52 -15.84 -17.21 11.26
CA THR A 52 -14.67 -17.80 11.93
C THR A 52 -13.41 -17.40 11.18
N ARG A 53 -12.25 -17.74 11.73
CA ARG A 53 -10.96 -17.50 11.04
C ARG A 53 -10.87 -18.23 9.69
N GLU A 54 -11.52 -19.39 9.59
CA GLU A 54 -11.48 -20.24 8.40
C GLU A 54 -12.65 -20.00 7.45
N CYS A 55 -13.76 -19.47 7.97
CA CYS A 55 -15.00 -19.26 7.22
C CYS A 55 -15.33 -17.76 7.16
N PRO A 56 -14.96 -17.06 6.07
CA PRO A 56 -15.32 -15.66 5.87
C PRO A 56 -16.83 -15.52 5.63
N ALA A 57 -17.42 -14.44 6.13
CA ALA A 57 -18.85 -14.19 6.00
C ALA A 57 -19.14 -13.34 4.76
N ASN A 58 -19.97 -13.86 3.85
CA ASN A 58 -20.48 -13.12 2.70
C ASN A 58 -21.87 -12.58 3.03
N LEU A 59 -22.02 -11.27 3.03
CA LEU A 59 -23.23 -10.56 3.44
C LEU A 59 -23.78 -9.73 2.28
N SER A 60 -25.10 -9.66 2.15
CA SER A 60 -25.76 -8.71 1.26
C SER A 60 -26.47 -7.67 2.09
N VAL A 61 -25.90 -6.47 2.17
CA VAL A 61 -26.28 -5.45 3.16
C VAL A 61 -26.50 -4.10 2.48
N SER A 62 -27.42 -3.29 3.03
CA SER A 62 -27.54 -1.90 2.57
C SER A 62 -26.32 -1.10 3.00
N SER A 63 -25.89 -0.17 2.15
CA SER A 63 -24.75 0.70 2.43
C SER A 63 -24.97 1.59 3.65
N THR A 64 -26.22 1.84 4.05
CA THR A 64 -26.58 2.63 5.24
C THR A 64 -26.60 1.82 6.54
N LYS A 65 -26.51 0.48 6.48
CA LYS A 65 -26.57 -0.37 7.67
C LYS A 65 -25.28 -0.34 8.49
N ILE A 66 -25.46 -0.56 9.79
CA ILE A 66 -24.38 -0.74 10.76
C ILE A 66 -24.32 -2.23 11.07
N LEU A 67 -23.15 -2.85 10.90
CA LEU A 67 -22.97 -4.26 11.28
C LEU A 67 -22.53 -4.33 12.73
N ALA A 68 -23.27 -5.05 13.56
CA ALA A 68 -22.81 -5.45 14.88
C ALA A 68 -22.22 -6.86 14.80
N VAL A 69 -20.95 -6.99 15.17
CA VAL A 69 -20.23 -8.26 15.13
C VAL A 69 -19.88 -8.66 16.55
N GLU A 70 -20.61 -9.65 17.07
CA GLU A 70 -20.48 -10.16 18.42
C GLU A 70 -19.50 -11.33 18.45
N PHE A 71 -18.40 -11.21 19.19
CA PHE A 71 -17.39 -12.25 19.32
C PHE A 71 -17.70 -13.14 20.52
N ARG A 72 -17.66 -14.46 20.30
CA ARG A 72 -17.92 -15.48 21.30
C ARG A 72 -16.80 -16.53 21.32
N GLY A 73 -16.49 -17.03 22.51
CA GLY A 73 -15.70 -18.25 22.69
C GLY A 73 -16.65 -19.44 22.64
N ILE A 74 -16.46 -20.36 21.69
CA ILE A 74 -17.32 -21.53 21.50
C ILE A 74 -16.47 -22.79 21.68
N VAL A 75 -16.90 -23.71 22.54
CA VAL A 75 -16.29 -25.04 22.65
C VAL A 75 -16.81 -25.91 21.50
N GLN A 76 -15.92 -26.55 20.74
CA GLN A 76 -16.32 -27.41 19.62
C GLN A 76 -17.39 -28.43 20.06
N GLY A 77 -18.53 -28.44 19.36
CA GLY A 77 -19.65 -29.35 19.62
C GLY A 77 -20.70 -28.87 20.64
N LEU A 78 -20.51 -27.72 21.31
CA LEU A 78 -21.43 -27.18 22.33
C LEU A 78 -21.78 -25.71 22.04
N GLN A 79 -22.69 -25.48 21.08
CA GLN A 79 -23.12 -24.12 20.71
C GLN A 79 -23.82 -23.37 21.86
N ASP A 80 -24.49 -24.08 22.76
CA ASP A 80 -25.22 -23.49 23.90
C ASP A 80 -24.28 -22.92 24.98
N THR A 81 -22.98 -23.22 24.92
CA THR A 81 -21.98 -22.76 25.90
C THR A 81 -21.21 -21.52 25.45
N ALA A 82 -21.69 -20.83 24.40
CA ALA A 82 -20.98 -19.69 23.83
C ALA A 82 -20.85 -18.53 24.82
N ARG A 83 -19.61 -18.18 25.17
CA ARG A 83 -19.30 -17.07 26.08
C ARG A 83 -19.08 -15.79 25.28
N CYS A 84 -19.84 -14.73 25.56
CA CYS A 84 -19.65 -13.43 24.93
C CYS A 84 -18.33 -12.79 25.39
N LEU A 85 -17.46 -12.46 24.42
CA LEU A 85 -16.15 -11.83 24.64
C LEU A 85 -16.20 -10.31 24.42
N GLY A 86 -17.21 -9.85 23.67
CA GLY A 86 -17.47 -8.46 23.35
C GLY A 86 -17.91 -8.30 21.89
N GLU A 87 -18.18 -7.07 21.48
CA GLU A 87 -18.66 -6.74 20.14
C GLU A 87 -17.84 -5.61 19.51
N ILE A 88 -17.96 -5.48 18.19
CA ILE A 88 -17.54 -4.31 17.42
C ILE A 88 -18.69 -3.86 16.52
N THR A 89 -18.76 -2.56 16.27
CA THR A 89 -19.73 -1.96 15.35
C THR A 89 -19.02 -1.43 14.10
N LEU A 90 -19.57 -1.71 12.92
CA LEU A 90 -19.01 -1.33 11.63
C LEU A 90 -20.01 -0.48 10.85
N PRO A 91 -19.92 0.86 10.92
CA PRO A 91 -20.77 1.75 10.15
C PRO A 91 -20.34 1.74 8.68
N LEU A 92 -21.00 0.91 7.86
CA LEU A 92 -20.56 0.62 6.49
C LEU A 92 -20.46 1.89 5.62
N HIS A 93 -21.45 2.78 5.71
CA HIS A 93 -21.46 4.04 4.97
C HIS A 93 -20.23 4.90 5.27
N HIS A 94 -19.89 5.01 6.56
CA HIS A 94 -18.74 5.81 7.02
C HIS A 94 -17.42 5.20 6.58
N ILE A 95 -17.27 3.88 6.75
CA ILE A 95 -16.08 3.13 6.33
C ILE A 95 -15.87 3.27 4.81
N ALA A 96 -16.94 3.12 4.03
CA ALA A 96 -16.92 3.26 2.57
C ALA A 96 -16.44 4.65 2.14
N ARG A 97 -16.98 5.70 2.78
CA ARG A 97 -16.63 7.09 2.50
C ARG A 97 -15.17 7.39 2.83
N GLN A 98 -14.67 6.91 3.97
CA GLN A 98 -13.29 7.14 4.38
C GLN A 98 -12.28 6.36 3.54
N CYS A 99 -12.61 5.12 3.15
CA CYS A 99 -11.70 4.23 2.43
C CYS A 99 -11.87 4.29 0.91
N ALA A 100 -12.68 5.22 0.40
CA ALA A 100 -13.03 5.38 -1.01
C ALA A 100 -13.54 4.08 -1.67
N GLY A 101 -14.30 3.27 -0.91
CA GLY A 101 -14.70 1.93 -1.31
C GLY A 101 -13.48 1.07 -1.64
N ASN A 102 -12.57 0.85 -0.70
CA ASN A 102 -11.49 -0.11 -0.86
C ASN A 102 -11.48 -1.08 0.32
N LEU A 103 -10.67 -2.13 0.20
CA LEU A 103 -10.42 -3.08 1.28
C LEU A 103 -9.94 -2.35 2.54
N VAL A 104 -10.63 -2.60 3.65
CA VAL A 104 -10.32 -2.05 4.96
C VAL A 104 -9.83 -3.17 5.84
N GLN A 105 -8.58 -3.09 6.31
CA GLN A 105 -8.04 -3.99 7.32
C GLN A 105 -7.69 -3.20 8.57
N VAL A 106 -8.44 -3.41 9.66
CA VAL A 106 -8.34 -2.59 10.87
C VAL A 106 -8.29 -3.45 12.12
N TRP A 107 -7.56 -2.93 13.12
CA TRP A 107 -7.60 -3.45 14.49
C TRP A 107 -8.66 -2.70 15.28
N LEU A 108 -9.56 -3.44 15.93
CA LEU A 108 -10.63 -2.87 16.74
C LEU A 108 -10.64 -3.52 18.12
N PRO A 109 -10.72 -2.73 19.22
CA PRO A 109 -10.91 -3.27 20.55
C PRO A 109 -12.31 -3.84 20.71
N LEU A 110 -12.42 -5.02 21.32
CA LEU A 110 -13.71 -5.59 21.72
C LEU A 110 -14.32 -4.70 22.82
N GLN A 111 -15.57 -4.31 22.63
CA GLN A 111 -16.33 -3.51 23.58
C GLN A 111 -17.38 -4.41 24.26
N PRO A 112 -17.75 -4.14 25.52
CA PRO A 112 -18.93 -4.78 26.10
C PRO A 112 -20.16 -4.41 25.26
N SER A 113 -21.18 -5.26 25.21
CA SER A 113 -22.36 -4.97 24.41
C SER A 113 -23.07 -3.71 24.88
N LEU A 114 -23.14 -2.70 24.01
CA LEU A 114 -23.72 -1.39 24.31
C LEU A 114 -24.90 -1.13 23.39
N LEU A 115 -26.06 -0.87 23.98
CA LEU A 115 -27.22 -0.33 23.28
C LEU A 115 -27.04 1.18 23.06
N ALA A 116 -26.20 1.54 22.08
CA ALA A 116 -25.96 2.94 21.70
C ALA A 116 -26.87 3.38 20.53
N GLN A 117 -27.06 4.68 20.35
CA GLN A 117 -27.81 5.25 19.21
C GLN A 117 -26.95 5.33 17.92
N GLU A 118 -27.57 5.43 16.74
CA GLU A 118 -26.86 5.40 15.45
C GLU A 118 -25.77 6.46 15.29
N GLU A 119 -26.04 7.72 15.64
CA GLU A 119 -25.04 8.79 15.56
C GLU A 119 -23.85 8.52 16.49
N GLU A 120 -24.09 7.86 17.62
CA GLU A 120 -23.03 7.48 18.54
C GLU A 120 -22.13 6.38 17.93
N HIS A 121 -22.66 5.48 17.10
CA HIS A 121 -21.86 4.38 16.53
C HIS A 121 -20.72 4.87 15.64
N ILE A 122 -20.90 5.95 14.87
CA ILE A 122 -19.84 6.52 14.03
C ILE A 122 -18.71 7.07 14.91
N GLU A 123 -19.05 7.87 15.92
CA GLU A 123 -18.05 8.38 16.85
C GLU A 123 -17.37 7.27 17.65
N HIS A 124 -18.12 6.23 18.04
CA HIS A 124 -17.59 5.08 18.75
C HIS A 124 -16.61 4.30 17.88
N PHE A 125 -16.91 4.13 16.59
CA PHE A 125 -16.02 3.51 15.63
C PHE A 125 -14.72 4.32 15.47
N ASP A 126 -14.80 5.63 15.25
CA ASP A 126 -13.60 6.48 15.11
C ASP A 126 -12.77 6.50 16.42
N LYS A 127 -13.44 6.57 17.58
CA LYS A 127 -12.80 6.46 18.89
C LYS A 127 -12.14 5.09 19.08
N ALA A 128 -12.79 4.00 18.66
CA ALA A 128 -12.25 2.65 18.73
C ALA A 128 -11.00 2.50 17.86
N LEU A 129 -11.05 3.02 16.64
CA LEU A 129 -9.94 3.02 15.69
C LEU A 129 -8.73 3.80 16.20
N LEU A 130 -8.95 4.95 16.85
CA LEU A 130 -7.90 5.73 17.52
C LEU A 130 -7.37 5.04 18.79
N LYS A 131 -8.25 4.40 19.57
CA LYS A 131 -7.89 3.70 20.82
C LYS A 131 -7.14 2.40 20.57
N ALA A 132 -7.41 1.69 19.47
CA ALA A 132 -6.72 0.46 19.09
C ALA A 132 -5.20 0.63 19.08
N ALA A 133 -4.72 1.77 18.58
CA ALA A 133 -3.28 2.07 18.53
C ALA A 133 -2.67 2.49 19.88
N ARG A 134 -3.49 2.87 20.88
CA ARG A 134 -3.03 3.45 22.15
C ARG A 134 -2.82 2.42 23.25
N ASP A 135 -3.67 1.40 23.30
CA ASP A 135 -3.65 0.41 24.37
C ASP A 135 -3.60 -1.01 23.79
N PRO A 136 -2.38 -1.56 23.61
CA PRO A 136 -2.20 -2.87 23.00
C PRO A 136 -2.62 -4.03 23.91
N ARG A 137 -3.00 -3.79 25.17
CA ARG A 137 -3.35 -4.84 26.15
C ARG A 137 -4.82 -5.23 26.09
N LYS A 138 -5.66 -4.38 25.52
CA LYS A 138 -7.09 -4.65 25.40
C LYS A 138 -7.33 -5.83 24.46
N PRO A 139 -8.42 -6.58 24.67
CA PRO A 139 -8.85 -7.58 23.72
C PRO A 139 -9.14 -6.88 22.39
N MET A 140 -8.49 -7.31 21.32
CA MET A 140 -8.59 -6.71 20.00
C MET A 140 -8.75 -7.78 18.93
N VAL A 141 -9.45 -7.43 17.86
CA VAL A 141 -9.63 -8.26 16.68
C VAL A 141 -9.17 -7.51 15.43
N CYS A 142 -8.54 -8.23 14.52
CA CYS A 142 -8.17 -7.73 13.20
C CYS A 142 -9.16 -8.26 12.18
N ILE A 143 -9.93 -7.35 11.60
CA ILE A 143 -10.93 -7.70 10.59
C ILE A 143 -10.57 -7.06 9.25
N SER A 144 -10.93 -7.76 8.17
CA SER A 144 -10.87 -7.25 6.80
C SER A 144 -12.27 -7.17 6.21
N LEU A 145 -12.59 -6.04 5.59
CA LEU A 145 -13.87 -5.76 4.95
C LEU A 145 -13.64 -5.35 3.48
N TYR A 146 -14.26 -6.06 2.54
CA TYR A 146 -14.16 -5.75 1.11
C TYR A 146 -15.43 -6.12 0.33
N ALA A 147 -15.51 -5.71 -0.94
CA ALA A 147 -16.63 -5.98 -1.82
C ALA A 147 -16.72 -7.47 -2.17
N GLY A 148 -17.93 -8.02 -2.20
CA GLY A 148 -18.21 -9.30 -2.83
C GLY A 148 -17.91 -9.30 -4.33
N SER A 149 -17.98 -8.15 -5.00
CA SER A 149 -17.61 -8.00 -6.41
C SER A 149 -16.11 -8.17 -6.68
N ILE A 150 -15.28 -8.17 -5.63
CA ILE A 150 -13.83 -8.37 -5.72
C ILE A 150 -13.47 -9.65 -4.94
N PRO A 151 -13.92 -10.84 -5.38
CA PRO A 151 -13.66 -12.10 -4.69
C PRO A 151 -12.16 -12.39 -4.57
N GLN A 152 -11.39 -11.88 -5.53
CA GLN A 152 -9.93 -11.91 -5.56
C GLN A 152 -9.28 -11.03 -4.50
N ALA A 153 -9.93 -10.01 -3.91
CA ALA A 153 -9.32 -9.21 -2.84
C ALA A 153 -8.97 -10.06 -1.60
N SER A 154 -9.77 -11.10 -1.34
CA SER A 154 -9.52 -12.09 -0.27
C SER A 154 -8.23 -12.88 -0.50
N LYS A 155 -7.96 -13.24 -1.76
CA LYS A 155 -6.82 -14.07 -2.16
C LYS A 155 -5.60 -13.21 -2.52
N ASP A 156 -5.78 -12.07 -3.17
CA ASP A 156 -4.72 -11.20 -3.69
C ASP A 156 -4.14 -10.23 -2.66
N TYR A 157 -4.67 -10.21 -1.44
CA TYR A 157 -3.91 -9.68 -0.30
C TYR A 157 -2.66 -10.52 0.02
N LEU A 158 -2.53 -11.70 -0.61
CA LEU A 158 -1.28 -12.45 -0.73
C LEU A 158 -0.22 -11.54 -1.36
N PHE A 159 0.74 -11.13 -0.53
CA PHE A 159 2.20 -10.95 -0.73
C PHE A 159 2.74 -10.56 -2.13
N LYS A 160 2.21 -11.11 -3.23
CA LYS A 160 2.66 -11.02 -4.63
C LYS A 160 2.11 -9.86 -5.47
N ALA A 161 1.14 -9.08 -4.99
CA ALA A 161 0.62 -7.94 -5.78
C ALA A 161 1.73 -6.90 -6.11
N PRO A 162 1.70 -6.25 -7.29
CA PRO A 162 2.69 -5.25 -7.69
C PRO A 162 2.59 -3.96 -6.87
N ALA A 163 3.72 -3.29 -6.62
CA ALA A 163 3.86 -2.17 -5.68
C ALA A 163 2.92 -0.98 -5.96
N SER A 164 2.58 -0.71 -7.22
CA SER A 164 1.69 0.39 -7.65
C SER A 164 0.22 0.15 -7.32
N GLU A 165 -0.25 -1.09 -7.44
CA GLU A 165 -1.62 -1.50 -7.11
C GLU A 165 -1.81 -1.58 -5.60
N LYS A 166 -0.79 -2.15 -4.95
CA LYS A 166 -0.53 -2.03 -3.53
C LYS A 166 -0.67 -0.57 -3.07
N ALA A 167 0.04 0.40 -3.68
CA ALA A 167 0.02 1.83 -3.29
C ALA A 167 -1.37 2.49 -3.32
N LYS A 168 -2.23 2.12 -4.27
CA LYS A 168 -3.60 2.62 -4.35
C LYS A 168 -4.53 1.99 -3.31
N ARG A 169 -4.36 0.70 -3.04
CA ARG A 169 -5.06 -0.05 -1.99
C ARG A 169 -4.50 0.22 -0.58
N PHE A 170 -3.31 0.84 -0.51
CA PHE A 170 -2.52 1.00 0.70
C PHE A 170 -3.02 2.12 1.62
N LEU A 171 -4.00 2.96 1.29
CA LEU A 171 -4.36 4.04 2.23
C LEU A 171 -4.93 3.49 3.55
N GLY A 172 -5.87 2.53 3.46
CA GLY A 172 -6.39 1.79 4.61
C GLY A 172 -5.32 0.90 5.27
N LEU A 173 -4.45 0.27 4.47
CA LEU A 173 -3.35 -0.55 5.00
C LEU A 173 -2.22 0.28 5.62
N GLN A 174 -1.98 1.51 5.16
CA GLN A 174 -1.04 2.47 5.75
C GLN A 174 -1.58 2.97 7.09
N GLN A 175 -2.90 3.21 7.19
CA GLN A 175 -3.53 3.47 8.48
C GLN A 175 -3.36 2.27 9.40
N SER A 176 -3.59 1.04 8.92
CA SER A 176 -3.35 -0.20 9.65
C SER A 176 -1.88 -0.36 10.08
N HIS A 177 -0.92 -0.07 9.20
CA HIS A 177 0.51 -0.11 9.49
C HIS A 177 0.91 0.97 10.49
N SER A 178 0.35 2.17 10.41
CA SER A 178 0.55 3.24 11.38
C SER A 178 0.00 2.85 12.75
N GLN A 179 -1.17 2.22 12.80
CA GLN A 179 -1.73 1.62 14.02
C GLN A 179 -0.79 0.54 14.57
N HIS A 180 -0.34 -0.39 13.72
CA HIS A 180 0.56 -1.47 14.11
C HIS A 180 1.90 -0.93 14.63
N ALA A 181 2.49 0.05 13.96
CA ALA A 181 3.73 0.69 14.37
C ALA A 181 3.58 1.38 15.74
N ARG A 182 2.49 2.11 15.97
CA ARG A 182 2.17 2.72 17.27
C ARG A 182 1.96 1.66 18.35
N MET A 183 1.25 0.58 18.01
CA MET A 183 1.01 -0.56 18.90
C MET A 183 2.34 -1.21 19.32
N LEU A 184 3.25 -1.47 18.37
CA LEU A 184 4.60 -2.00 18.65
C LEU A 184 5.44 -1.05 19.50
N GLN A 185 5.38 0.26 19.22
CA GLN A 185 6.06 1.27 20.05
C GLN A 185 5.52 1.29 21.48
N ALA A 186 4.20 1.14 21.67
CA ALA A 186 3.58 1.05 22.98
C ALA A 186 4.03 -0.21 23.73
N LEU A 187 4.00 -1.37 23.07
CA LEU A 187 4.49 -2.64 23.64
C LEU A 187 5.97 -2.58 24.01
N TYR A 188 6.80 -2.00 23.16
CA TYR A 188 8.23 -1.84 23.44
C TYR A 188 8.48 -0.94 24.66
N ARG A 189 7.76 0.19 24.76
CA ARG A 189 7.84 1.09 25.93
C ARG A 189 7.45 0.36 27.21
N GLU A 190 6.42 -0.48 27.15
CA GLU A 190 5.95 -1.27 28.28
C GLU A 190 6.98 -2.32 28.74
N VAL A 191 7.51 -3.13 27.81
CA VAL A 191 8.53 -4.13 28.13
C VAL A 191 9.73 -3.46 28.79
N ARG A 192 10.11 -2.28 28.28
CA ARG A 192 11.20 -1.49 28.85
C ARG A 192 10.86 -0.92 30.24
N SER A 193 9.64 -0.43 30.47
CA SER A 193 9.24 0.07 31.80
C SER A 193 9.17 -1.06 32.82
N GLN A 194 8.67 -2.23 32.44
CA GLN A 194 8.65 -3.42 33.32
C GLN A 194 10.05 -3.91 33.66
N ALA A 195 10.97 -3.90 32.69
CA ALA A 195 12.38 -4.23 32.92
C ALA A 195 13.04 -3.24 33.89
N HIS A 196 12.79 -1.93 33.73
CA HIS A 196 13.29 -0.92 34.65
C HIS A 196 12.69 -1.03 36.06
N GLN A 197 11.39 -1.32 36.17
CA GLN A 197 10.73 -1.48 37.45
C GLN A 197 11.22 -2.73 38.19
N SER A 198 11.41 -3.84 37.47
CA SER A 198 12.02 -5.05 38.02
C SER A 198 13.48 -4.82 38.48
N ALA A 199 14.24 -3.98 37.77
CA ALA A 199 15.59 -3.59 38.17
C ALA A 199 15.60 -2.70 39.43
N LEU A 200 14.64 -1.79 39.57
CA LEU A 200 14.49 -0.95 40.76
C LEU A 200 14.00 -1.74 41.98
N ASP A 201 13.06 -2.67 41.79
CA ASP A 201 12.55 -3.53 42.85
C ASP A 201 13.61 -4.53 43.32
N SER A 202 14.47 -5.03 42.43
CA SER A 202 15.63 -5.86 42.80
C SER A 202 16.73 -5.04 43.48
N SER A 203 16.93 -3.78 43.11
CA SER A 203 17.87 -2.86 43.78
C SER A 203 17.39 -2.38 45.15
N ASN A 204 16.07 -2.28 45.38
CA ASN A 204 15.52 -1.87 46.68
C ASN A 204 15.33 -3.05 47.64
N ARG A 205 15.12 -4.28 47.13
CA ARG A 205 15.07 -5.48 47.98
C ARG A 205 16.44 -5.96 48.47
N SER A 206 17.53 -5.48 47.88
CA SER A 206 18.88 -5.91 48.23
C SER A 206 19.52 -5.09 49.37
N LYS A 207 18.89 -4.01 49.87
CA LYS A 207 19.50 -3.17 50.91
C LYS A 207 19.01 -3.38 52.34
N ASP A 208 17.77 -3.86 52.55
CA ASP A 208 17.21 -4.03 53.91
C ASP A 208 16.56 -5.40 54.21
N GLY A 209 16.61 -6.37 53.28
CA GLY A 209 15.84 -7.62 53.45
C GLY A 209 16.59 -8.95 53.23
N LEU A 210 17.86 -8.93 52.82
CA LEU A 210 18.59 -10.16 52.51
C LEU A 210 19.18 -10.88 53.74
N ALA A 211 19.17 -10.24 54.91
CA ALA A 211 19.66 -10.86 56.15
C ALA A 211 18.64 -11.81 56.81
N ASP A 212 17.34 -11.67 56.53
CA ASP A 212 16.30 -12.42 57.26
C ASP A 212 15.54 -13.48 56.44
N SER A 213 15.65 -13.48 55.10
CA SER A 213 14.88 -14.42 54.27
C SER A 213 15.52 -15.80 54.10
N TRP A 214 16.79 -16.00 54.50
CA TRP A 214 17.45 -17.32 54.51
C TRP A 214 17.28 -18.06 55.84
N SER A 215 16.82 -17.39 56.90
CA SER A 215 16.73 -17.96 58.25
C SER A 215 15.48 -18.84 58.49
N ARG A 216 14.60 -19.03 57.49
CA ARG A 216 13.27 -19.64 57.72
C ARG A 216 12.87 -20.81 56.82
N ARG A 217 13.79 -21.35 56.03
CA ARG A 217 13.58 -22.64 55.35
C ARG A 217 14.85 -23.47 55.45
N GLU A 218 14.93 -24.24 56.51
CA GLU A 218 15.52 -25.59 56.58
C GLU A 218 15.63 -25.99 58.05
N ALA A 219 14.49 -26.34 58.65
CA ALA A 219 14.48 -27.38 59.68
C ALA A 219 14.51 -28.74 58.97
N PHE A 220 15.50 -28.93 58.10
CA PHE A 220 15.81 -30.19 57.44
C PHE A 220 16.76 -30.94 58.36
N ASP A 221 16.46 -32.23 58.54
CA ASP A 221 17.23 -33.17 59.36
C ASP A 221 18.74 -33.00 59.18
N LEU A 222 19.39 -32.55 60.26
CA LEU A 222 20.85 -32.51 60.40
C LEU A 222 21.41 -33.93 60.21
N PRO A 223 22.21 -34.17 59.16
CA PRO A 223 23.02 -35.39 59.07
C PRO A 223 24.11 -35.33 60.16
N SER A 224 24.27 -36.46 60.83
CA SER A 224 25.23 -36.74 61.91
C SER A 224 26.64 -36.11 61.71
N PRO A 225 27.28 -35.56 62.76
CA PRO A 225 28.51 -34.77 62.69
C PRO A 225 29.81 -35.59 62.51
N GLU A 226 29.79 -36.68 61.75
CA GLU A 226 30.98 -37.52 61.49
C GLU A 226 31.55 -37.38 60.07
N ALA A 227 31.19 -36.32 59.34
CA ALA A 227 31.83 -36.02 58.07
C ALA A 227 33.25 -35.46 58.30
N SER A 228 34.25 -36.25 57.93
CA SER A 228 35.68 -35.90 58.05
C SER A 228 35.99 -34.52 57.44
N PRO A 229 36.75 -33.65 58.14
CA PRO A 229 37.06 -32.27 57.70
C PRO A 229 37.75 -32.20 56.34
N ARG A 230 38.34 -33.30 55.87
CA ARG A 230 38.94 -33.40 54.54
C ARG A 230 37.91 -33.34 53.42
N VAL A 231 36.74 -33.99 53.60
CA VAL A 231 35.67 -34.02 52.59
C VAL A 231 35.05 -32.64 52.42
N LEU A 232 34.90 -31.89 53.52
CA LEU A 232 34.42 -30.49 53.49
C LEU A 232 35.41 -29.55 52.79
N GLN A 233 36.71 -29.78 52.92
CA GLN A 233 37.72 -28.95 52.27
C GLN A 233 37.77 -29.19 50.75
N GLU A 234 37.63 -30.44 50.32
CA GLU A 234 37.55 -30.80 48.90
C GLU A 234 36.28 -30.27 48.23
N THR A 235 35.12 -30.36 48.88
CA THR A 235 33.87 -29.80 48.34
C THR A 235 33.92 -28.27 48.28
N MET A 236 34.52 -27.59 49.27
CA MET A 236 34.72 -26.15 49.20
C MET A 236 35.71 -25.73 48.11
N ALA A 237 36.75 -26.52 47.84
CA ALA A 237 37.66 -26.27 46.73
C ALA A 237 36.94 -26.45 45.38
N SER A 238 36.15 -27.51 45.23
CA SER A 238 35.34 -27.77 44.04
C SER A 238 34.33 -26.65 43.77
N LEU A 239 33.59 -26.21 44.79
CA LEU A 239 32.63 -25.11 44.66
C LEU A 239 33.30 -23.78 44.29
N ARG A 240 34.52 -23.53 44.80
CA ARG A 240 35.28 -22.32 44.43
C ARG A 240 35.70 -22.33 42.96
N GLU A 241 36.10 -23.48 42.42
CA GLU A 241 36.41 -23.61 40.99
C GLU A 241 35.14 -23.47 40.14
N GLU A 242 34.03 -24.10 40.53
CA GLU A 242 32.75 -23.95 39.82
C GLU A 242 32.27 -22.47 39.80
N ILE A 243 32.43 -21.74 40.91
CA ILE A 243 32.13 -20.31 40.96
C ILE A 243 33.05 -19.52 40.01
N LYS A 244 34.35 -19.85 39.96
CA LYS A 244 35.28 -19.18 39.02
C LYS A 244 34.90 -19.45 37.57
N GLU A 245 34.60 -20.70 37.22
CA GLU A 245 34.22 -21.10 35.85
C GLU A 245 32.92 -20.43 35.42
N THR A 246 31.89 -20.46 36.27
CA THR A 246 30.61 -19.80 35.99
C THR A 246 30.74 -18.28 35.90
N THR A 247 31.58 -17.67 36.74
CA THR A 247 31.88 -16.23 36.68
C THR A 247 32.64 -15.87 35.40
N ALA A 248 33.62 -16.68 34.99
CA ALA A 248 34.37 -16.48 33.75
C ALA A 248 33.45 -16.60 32.52
N ALA A 249 32.61 -17.63 32.47
CA ALA A 249 31.64 -17.82 31.40
C ALA A 249 30.59 -16.69 31.35
N ALA A 250 30.15 -16.18 32.51
CA ALA A 250 29.26 -15.03 32.57
C ALA A 250 29.94 -13.76 32.02
N ASN A 251 31.19 -13.51 32.40
CA ASN A 251 31.97 -12.37 31.89
C ASN A 251 32.18 -12.45 30.38
N GLU A 252 32.46 -13.63 29.83
CA GLU A 252 32.57 -13.82 28.38
C GLU A 252 31.25 -13.51 27.66
N ARG A 253 30.12 -13.97 28.19
CA ARG A 253 28.79 -13.64 27.64
C ARG A 253 28.50 -12.14 27.71
N ILE A 254 28.88 -11.47 28.79
CA ILE A 254 28.73 -10.02 28.93
C ILE A 254 29.57 -9.28 27.90
N ASN A 255 30.83 -9.68 27.69
CA ASN A 255 31.70 -9.07 26.70
C ASN A 255 31.15 -9.26 25.28
N LYS A 256 30.72 -10.47 24.93
CA LYS A 256 30.09 -10.77 23.63
C LYS A 256 28.80 -9.97 23.42
N ALA A 257 27.98 -9.81 24.46
CA ALA A 257 26.81 -8.94 24.39
C ALA A 257 27.20 -7.47 24.20
N GLY A 258 28.28 -7.01 24.85
CA GLY A 258 28.85 -5.67 24.67
C GLY A 258 29.30 -5.40 23.24
N GLU A 259 30.00 -6.33 22.61
CA GLU A 259 30.41 -6.26 21.20
C GLU A 259 29.20 -6.19 20.27
N ASN A 260 28.20 -7.06 20.46
CA ASN A 260 26.97 -7.03 19.68
C ASN A 260 26.20 -5.71 19.84
N ILE A 261 26.19 -5.12 21.04
CA ILE A 261 25.57 -3.81 21.25
C ILE A 261 26.35 -2.72 20.53
N ALA A 262 27.69 -2.79 20.51
CA ALA A 262 28.53 -1.85 19.79
C ALA A 262 28.27 -1.90 18.27
N THR A 263 28.23 -3.10 17.68
CA THR A 263 27.95 -3.27 16.24
C THR A 263 26.55 -2.81 15.87
N LEU A 264 25.53 -3.11 16.69
CA LEU A 264 24.17 -2.62 16.46
C LEU A 264 24.07 -1.09 16.56
N LYS A 265 24.82 -0.45 17.47
CA LYS A 265 24.88 1.01 17.57
C LYS A 265 25.51 1.63 16.32
N GLU A 266 26.58 1.04 15.80
CA GLU A 266 27.22 1.47 14.56
C GLU A 266 26.24 1.36 13.37
N MET A 267 25.58 0.22 13.21
CA MET A 267 24.56 0.03 12.17
C MET A 267 23.40 1.04 12.27
N ILE A 268 22.93 1.35 13.49
CA ILE A 268 21.89 2.37 13.69
C ILE A 268 22.38 3.75 13.27
N ASN A 269 23.63 4.09 13.61
CA ASN A 269 24.23 5.36 13.25
C ASN A 269 24.39 5.49 11.72
N ASP A 270 24.85 4.44 11.05
CA ASP A 270 24.97 4.40 9.59
C ASP A 270 23.61 4.58 8.91
N LYS A 271 22.57 3.89 9.40
CA LYS A 271 21.20 4.05 8.91
C LYS A 271 20.64 5.45 9.17
N GLN A 272 21.02 6.09 10.28
CA GLN A 272 20.62 7.47 10.56
C GLN A 272 21.28 8.45 9.59
N VAL A 273 22.57 8.26 9.28
CA VAL A 273 23.29 9.04 8.26
C VAL A 273 22.65 8.85 6.87
N GLU A 274 22.36 7.61 6.48
CA GLU A 274 21.70 7.28 5.21
C GLU A 274 20.32 7.96 5.10
N LEU A 275 19.52 7.94 6.17
CA LEU A 275 18.21 8.59 6.21
C LEU A 275 18.33 10.11 6.04
N ILE A 276 19.32 10.74 6.69
CA ILE A 276 19.59 12.18 6.53
C ILE A 276 19.99 12.50 5.09
N GLN A 277 20.82 11.66 4.46
CA GLN A 277 21.20 11.82 3.05
C GLN A 277 19.98 11.71 2.13
N ARG A 278 19.14 10.68 2.30
CA ARG A 278 17.91 10.52 1.50
C ARG A 278 16.94 11.69 1.68
N LYS A 279 16.83 12.27 2.88
CA LYS A 279 16.02 13.47 3.11
C LYS A 279 16.54 14.68 2.33
N LYS A 280 17.87 14.89 2.29
CA LYS A 280 18.48 15.94 1.48
C LYS A 280 18.24 15.72 -0.01
N GLU A 281 18.31 14.48 -0.48
CA GLU A 281 18.03 14.14 -1.87
C GLU A 281 16.56 14.37 -2.26
N VAL A 282 15.62 13.95 -1.42
CA VAL A 282 14.18 14.23 -1.63
C VAL A 282 13.93 15.73 -1.68
N GLN A 283 14.56 16.50 -0.79
CA GLN A 283 14.44 17.96 -0.80
C GLN A 283 15.02 18.58 -2.09
N ARG A 284 16.17 18.09 -2.57
CA ARG A 284 16.74 18.53 -3.85
C ARG A 284 15.79 18.24 -5.01
N LEU A 285 15.31 17.00 -5.13
CA LEU A 285 14.38 16.60 -6.18
C LEU A 285 13.05 17.38 -6.14
N TRP A 286 12.60 17.76 -4.94
CA TRP A 286 11.42 18.61 -4.79
C TRP A 286 11.66 20.02 -5.36
N HIS A 287 12.81 20.64 -5.08
CA HIS A 287 13.19 21.92 -5.69
C HIS A 287 13.37 21.82 -7.21
N ASP A 288 13.97 20.73 -7.71
CA ASP A 288 14.12 20.50 -9.14
C ASP A 288 12.74 20.38 -9.82
N ALA A 289 11.80 19.64 -9.21
CA ALA A 289 10.43 19.52 -9.70
C ALA A 289 9.66 20.85 -9.69
N GLU A 290 9.85 21.67 -8.65
CA GLU A 290 9.27 23.01 -8.58
C GLU A 290 9.83 23.94 -9.66
N SER A 291 11.14 23.88 -9.93
CA SER A 291 11.79 24.62 -11.01
C SER A 291 11.22 24.25 -12.38
N VAL A 292 11.07 22.95 -12.66
CA VAL A 292 10.48 22.46 -13.92
C VAL A 292 9.02 22.88 -14.05
N LYS A 293 8.26 22.87 -12.94
CA LYS A 293 6.86 23.33 -12.94
C LYS A 293 6.77 24.82 -13.31
N LEU A 294 7.62 25.67 -12.75
CA LEU A 294 7.68 27.10 -13.09
C LEU A 294 8.07 27.33 -14.55
N GLU A 295 8.98 26.53 -15.10
CA GLU A 295 9.35 26.60 -16.51
C GLU A 295 8.18 26.20 -17.43
N ASN A 296 7.45 25.13 -17.07
CA ASN A 296 6.24 24.73 -17.80
C ASN A 296 5.17 25.82 -17.75
N GLU A 297 4.90 26.40 -16.58
CA GLU A 297 3.96 27.53 -16.45
C GLU A 297 4.39 28.72 -17.32
N LYS A 298 5.69 29.02 -17.38
CA LYS A 298 6.24 30.06 -18.25
C LYS A 298 6.03 29.75 -19.74
N LEU A 299 6.26 28.50 -20.16
CA LEU A 299 6.03 28.04 -21.53
C LEU A 299 4.54 28.07 -21.89
N GLU A 300 3.65 27.68 -20.99
CA GLU A 300 2.20 27.78 -21.18
C GLU A 300 1.76 29.24 -21.40
N VAL A 301 2.29 30.17 -20.60
CA VAL A 301 2.02 31.61 -20.79
C VAL A 301 2.58 32.11 -22.13
N GLN A 302 3.76 31.64 -22.56
CA GLN A 302 4.32 31.98 -23.87
C GLN A 302 3.47 31.43 -25.02
N LEU A 303 3.01 30.19 -24.93
CA LEU A 303 2.12 29.56 -25.91
C LEU A 303 0.77 30.29 -25.96
N ALA A 304 0.20 30.64 -24.81
CA ALA A 304 -1.04 31.43 -24.75
C ALA A 304 -0.86 32.81 -25.40
N ARG A 305 0.26 33.50 -25.13
CA ARG A 305 0.59 34.78 -25.79
C ARG A 305 0.82 34.63 -27.28
N ALA A 306 1.49 33.57 -27.72
CA ALA A 306 1.69 33.26 -29.14
C ALA A 306 0.36 32.96 -29.84
N SER A 307 -0.52 32.19 -29.18
CA SER A 307 -1.88 31.91 -29.69
C SER A 307 -2.74 33.17 -29.79
N MET A 308 -2.59 34.12 -28.86
CA MET A 308 -3.32 35.40 -28.89
C MET A 308 -2.71 36.39 -29.90
N ARG A 309 -1.40 36.30 -30.15
CA ARG A 309 -0.76 36.90 -31.33
C ARG A 309 -1.09 36.05 -32.55
N SER A 310 -2.36 36.08 -32.92
CA SER A 310 -2.91 35.34 -34.04
C SER A 310 -2.01 35.44 -35.28
N PRO A 311 -1.51 34.30 -35.82
CA PRO A 311 -0.82 34.30 -37.11
C PRO A 311 -1.78 34.60 -38.28
N THR A 312 -3.09 34.74 -38.03
CA THR A 312 -4.11 34.89 -39.07
C THR A 312 -3.95 36.14 -39.95
N ALA A 313 -3.25 37.18 -39.50
CA ALA A 313 -3.00 38.35 -40.36
C ALA A 313 -1.86 38.10 -41.36
N ALA A 314 -0.83 37.33 -40.98
CA ALA A 314 0.33 37.06 -41.83
C ALA A 314 0.15 35.78 -42.66
N GLU A 315 -0.27 34.68 -42.03
CA GLU A 315 -0.60 33.42 -42.73
C GLU A 315 -1.86 33.56 -43.60
N GLY A 316 -2.85 34.36 -43.17
CA GLY A 316 -4.03 34.64 -43.99
C GLY A 316 -3.69 35.43 -45.25
N ALA A 317 -2.80 36.42 -45.15
CA ALA A 317 -2.33 37.19 -46.30
C ALA A 317 -1.53 36.34 -47.30
N GLU A 318 -0.73 35.39 -46.80
CA GLU A 318 0.01 34.44 -47.64
C GLU A 318 -0.92 33.43 -48.34
N VAL A 319 -1.91 32.88 -47.62
CA VAL A 319 -2.92 31.97 -48.18
C VAL A 319 -3.77 32.69 -49.24
N ASP A 320 -4.19 33.94 -49.00
CA ASP A 320 -4.94 34.74 -49.97
C ASP A 320 -4.08 35.12 -51.19
N GLY A 321 -2.79 35.36 -51.00
CA GLY A 321 -1.81 35.57 -52.07
C GLY A 321 -1.69 34.35 -53.00
N LEU A 322 -1.47 33.17 -52.41
CA LEU A 322 -1.40 31.90 -53.14
C LEU A 322 -2.71 31.58 -53.87
N ARG A 323 -3.86 31.93 -53.30
CA ARG A 323 -5.18 31.72 -53.93
C ARG A 323 -5.37 32.60 -55.16
N LYS A 324 -4.92 33.87 -55.12
CA LYS A 324 -4.93 34.78 -56.27
C LYS A 324 -3.98 34.31 -57.37
N GLU A 325 -2.79 33.86 -57.01
CA GLU A 325 -1.85 33.30 -57.98
C GLU A 325 -2.40 32.05 -58.67
N ALA A 326 -3.02 31.14 -57.91
CA ALA A 326 -3.68 29.96 -58.48
C ALA A 326 -4.81 30.35 -59.46
N GLN A 327 -5.59 31.38 -59.14
CA GLN A 327 -6.65 31.89 -60.02
C GLN A 327 -6.08 32.55 -61.29
N ASN A 328 -4.99 33.31 -61.18
CA ASN A 328 -4.29 33.90 -62.32
C ASN A 328 -3.69 32.83 -63.23
N LEU A 329 -3.14 31.75 -62.68
CA LEU A 329 -2.66 30.63 -63.48
C LEU A 329 -3.79 29.90 -64.20
N ALA A 330 -4.97 29.79 -63.58
CA ALA A 330 -6.14 29.21 -64.22
C ALA A 330 -6.63 30.06 -65.41
N THR A 331 -6.69 31.39 -65.25
CA THR A 331 -7.06 32.29 -66.35
C THR A 331 -6.02 32.31 -67.46
N GLN A 332 -4.73 32.28 -67.14
CA GLN A 332 -3.65 32.14 -68.13
C GLN A 332 -3.75 30.83 -68.91
N LYS A 333 -4.05 29.72 -68.22
CA LYS A 333 -4.28 28.42 -68.87
C LYS A 333 -5.46 28.47 -69.84
N GLU A 334 -6.57 29.09 -69.45
CA GLU A 334 -7.75 29.23 -70.30
C GLU A 334 -7.47 30.10 -71.54
N ALA A 335 -6.78 31.23 -71.35
CA ALA A 335 -6.34 32.08 -72.46
C ALA A 335 -5.43 31.34 -73.45
N LEU A 336 -4.47 30.55 -72.95
CA LEU A 336 -3.61 29.71 -73.79
C LEU A 336 -4.39 28.63 -74.55
N LEU A 337 -5.41 28.02 -73.92
CA LEU A 337 -6.28 27.05 -74.57
C LEU A 337 -7.13 27.69 -75.69
N LEU A 338 -7.62 28.91 -75.49
CA LEU A 338 -8.31 29.69 -76.52
C LEU A 338 -7.40 29.98 -77.71
N ILE A 339 -6.18 30.47 -77.45
CA ILE A 339 -5.18 30.75 -78.50
C ILE A 339 -4.85 29.47 -79.27
N LEU A 340 -4.62 28.34 -78.59
CA LEU A 340 -4.39 27.05 -79.23
C LEU A 340 -5.57 26.63 -80.10
N ARG A 341 -6.79 26.77 -79.60
CA ARG A 341 -8.01 26.46 -80.38
C ARG A 341 -8.10 27.31 -81.64
N ASP A 342 -7.76 28.59 -81.57
CA ASP A 342 -7.80 29.49 -82.72
C ASP A 342 -6.72 29.13 -83.74
N PHE A 343 -5.50 28.82 -83.30
CA PHE A 343 -4.42 28.39 -84.19
C PHE A 343 -4.73 27.05 -84.88
N TYR A 344 -5.18 26.04 -84.15
CA TYR A 344 -5.50 24.74 -84.75
C TYR A 344 -6.80 24.78 -85.57
N GLY A 345 -7.80 25.56 -85.13
CA GLY A 345 -9.04 25.76 -85.88
C GLY A 345 -8.83 26.47 -87.22
N ALA A 346 -7.93 27.46 -87.27
CA ALA A 346 -7.60 28.18 -88.51
C ALA A 346 -6.78 27.33 -89.50
N MET A 347 -6.00 26.35 -89.02
CA MET A 347 -5.17 25.49 -89.90
C MET A 347 -5.92 24.27 -90.47
N GLY A 348 -7.19 24.05 -90.14
CA GLY A 348 -7.98 22.93 -90.66
C GLY A 348 -7.45 21.54 -90.30
N GLN A 349 -6.44 21.48 -89.43
CA GLN A 349 -5.93 20.24 -88.85
C GLN A 349 -6.63 20.02 -87.52
N GLU A 350 -7.35 18.91 -87.40
CA GLU A 350 -7.87 18.44 -86.11
C GLU A 350 -6.70 18.40 -85.10
N PRO A 351 -6.79 19.14 -83.98
CA PRO A 351 -5.68 19.17 -83.03
C PRO A 351 -5.38 17.75 -82.56
N PRO A 352 -4.13 17.27 -82.65
CA PRO A 352 -3.76 15.93 -82.21
C PRO A 352 -4.20 15.77 -80.77
N ALA A 353 -5.15 14.85 -80.53
CA ALA A 353 -5.99 14.73 -79.35
C ALA A 353 -5.33 15.22 -78.04
N LEU A 354 -5.46 16.52 -77.73
CA LEU A 354 -5.03 17.13 -76.45
C LEU A 354 -5.73 16.46 -75.25
N SER A 355 -6.86 15.78 -75.52
CA SER A 355 -7.56 14.91 -74.57
C SER A 355 -6.65 13.78 -74.01
N THR A 356 -5.71 13.25 -74.80
CA THR A 356 -4.80 12.19 -74.33
C THR A 356 -3.64 12.69 -73.47
N MET A 357 -3.17 13.93 -73.67
CA MET A 357 -2.11 14.51 -72.82
C MET A 357 -2.64 15.08 -71.50
N VAL A 358 -3.84 15.65 -71.47
CA VAL A 358 -4.44 16.18 -70.23
C VAL A 358 -4.95 15.05 -69.32
N SER A 359 -5.48 13.96 -69.90
CA SER A 359 -5.97 12.80 -69.14
C SER A 359 -4.87 12.04 -68.37
N LYS A 360 -3.61 12.12 -68.82
CA LYS A 360 -2.45 11.52 -68.13
C LYS A 360 -1.95 12.32 -66.93
N HIS A 361 -2.28 13.61 -66.81
CA HIS A 361 -1.92 14.44 -65.66
C HIS A 361 -3.05 14.62 -64.65
N GLN A 362 -4.31 14.53 -65.07
CA GLN A 362 -5.48 14.65 -64.19
C GLN A 362 -5.75 13.40 -63.34
N SER A 363 -5.20 12.25 -63.75
CA SER A 363 -5.24 10.99 -62.99
C SER A 363 -4.23 10.92 -61.83
N ARG A 364 -3.39 11.95 -61.62
CA ARG A 364 -2.40 11.97 -60.54
C ARG A 364 -2.77 12.85 -59.33
N THR A 365 -3.81 13.68 -59.41
CA THR A 365 -4.20 14.61 -58.31
C THR A 365 -5.65 14.50 -57.84
N LYS A 366 -6.44 13.57 -58.38
CA LYS A 366 -7.80 13.29 -57.89
C LYS A 366 -7.83 11.96 -57.13
N LYS A 367 -7.19 11.93 -55.95
CA LYS A 367 -7.50 10.96 -54.90
C LYS A 367 -8.59 11.59 -54.03
N GLU A 368 -9.85 11.37 -54.41
CA GLU A 368 -10.98 11.61 -53.52
C GLU A 368 -10.88 10.67 -52.31
N PRO A 369 -11.36 11.11 -51.12
CA PRO A 369 -11.32 10.33 -49.90
C PRO A 369 -12.39 9.24 -49.96
N GLU A 370 -11.95 8.02 -50.27
CA GLU A 370 -12.78 6.83 -50.16
C GLU A 370 -13.08 6.55 -48.68
N LYS A 371 -14.38 6.61 -48.35
CA LYS A 371 -14.96 5.95 -47.19
C LYS A 371 -14.61 4.47 -47.23
N ALA A 372 -13.65 4.06 -46.42
CA ALA A 372 -13.50 2.69 -45.99
C ALA A 372 -13.11 2.68 -44.51
N ALA A 373 -13.91 1.90 -43.77
CA ALA A 373 -13.58 1.14 -42.58
C ALA A 373 -12.35 1.53 -41.74
N GLU A 374 -12.63 1.71 -40.45
CA GLU A 374 -11.73 1.62 -39.31
C GLU A 374 -10.40 0.91 -39.57
N PRO A 375 -9.27 1.55 -39.21
CA PRO A 375 -8.11 0.83 -38.73
C PRO A 375 -7.84 1.21 -37.28
N SER A 376 -8.14 0.27 -36.41
CA SER A 376 -7.27 -0.16 -35.32
C SER A 376 -5.79 0.14 -35.65
N GLY A 377 -5.27 1.28 -35.20
CA GLY A 377 -3.90 1.73 -35.50
C GLY A 377 -3.19 2.49 -34.39
N TYR A 378 -3.86 2.78 -33.26
CA TYR A 378 -3.22 3.43 -32.11
C TYR A 378 -2.38 2.48 -31.24
N ALA A 379 -2.35 1.17 -31.54
CA ALA A 379 -1.61 0.19 -30.75
C ALA A 379 -0.13 0.02 -31.13
N GLN A 380 0.35 0.60 -32.24
CA GLN A 380 1.74 0.43 -32.69
C GLN A 380 2.66 1.64 -32.46
N GLN A 381 2.13 2.84 -32.19
CA GLN A 381 2.98 4.01 -31.90
C GLN A 381 3.35 4.13 -30.41
N GLU A 382 2.59 3.50 -29.51
CA GLU A 382 3.00 3.31 -28.10
C GLU A 382 4.11 2.24 -27.95
N GLN A 383 4.33 1.39 -28.98
CA GLN A 383 5.41 0.41 -28.99
C GLN A 383 6.79 1.00 -29.33
N ALA A 384 6.84 2.21 -29.89
CA ALA A 384 8.11 2.88 -30.19
C ALA A 384 8.75 3.54 -28.94
N TRP A 385 7.94 3.87 -27.93
CA TRP A 385 8.43 4.45 -26.66
C TRP A 385 8.73 3.39 -25.60
N THR A 386 8.10 2.21 -25.68
CA THR A 386 8.35 1.08 -24.78
C THR A 386 9.64 0.32 -25.09
N ASN A 387 10.32 0.62 -26.21
CA ASN A 387 11.65 0.08 -26.55
C ASN A 387 12.82 1.00 -26.16
N MET A 388 12.57 2.14 -25.50
CA MET A 388 13.62 3.05 -25.00
C MET A 388 14.00 2.80 -23.54
N LEU A 389 13.33 1.86 -22.87
CA LEU A 389 13.67 1.42 -21.51
C LEU A 389 14.15 -0.04 -21.56
N PRO A 390 15.29 -0.38 -20.93
CA PRO A 390 15.80 -1.74 -20.92
C PRO A 390 14.77 -2.70 -20.33
N ARG A 391 14.68 -3.90 -20.90
CA ARG A 391 13.72 -4.91 -20.42
C ARG A 391 14.06 -5.24 -18.95
N PRO A 392 13.08 -5.46 -18.04
CA PRO A 392 13.37 -5.74 -16.62
C PRO A 392 14.31 -6.93 -16.40
N SER A 393 14.35 -7.88 -17.33
CA SER A 393 15.31 -8.99 -17.35
C SER A 393 16.76 -8.56 -17.59
N GLU A 394 17.00 -7.46 -18.30
CA GLU A 394 18.35 -6.93 -18.60
C GLU A 394 18.92 -6.14 -17.41
N LEU A 395 18.08 -5.46 -16.62
CA LEU A 395 18.50 -4.77 -15.39
C LEU A 395 18.95 -5.74 -14.29
N LEU A 396 18.41 -6.96 -14.26
CA LEU A 396 18.80 -7.99 -13.30
C LEU A 396 20.14 -8.67 -13.66
N LEU A 397 20.51 -8.68 -14.94
CA LEU A 397 21.77 -9.26 -15.40
C LEU A 397 22.97 -8.31 -15.20
N SER A 398 22.78 -6.99 -15.31
CA SER A 398 23.87 -6.03 -15.08
C SER A 398 24.31 -5.93 -13.61
N GLY A 399 23.42 -6.19 -12.63
CA GLY A 399 23.77 -6.15 -11.21
C GLY A 399 24.46 -7.41 -10.68
N MET A 400 24.31 -8.55 -11.36
CA MET A 400 24.85 -9.84 -10.87
C MET A 400 26.26 -10.18 -11.37
N LEU A 401 26.79 -9.43 -12.34
CA LEU A 401 28.14 -9.67 -12.88
C LEU A 401 29.23 -8.83 -12.21
N GLU A 402 28.91 -7.78 -11.46
CA GLU A 402 29.91 -6.98 -10.73
C GLU A 402 30.27 -7.55 -9.35
N GLU A 403 29.44 -8.40 -8.74
CA GLU A 403 29.72 -8.97 -7.39
C GLU A 403 30.65 -10.20 -7.38
N ARG A 404 31.16 -10.67 -8.53
CA ARG A 404 32.07 -11.84 -8.57
C ARG A 404 33.57 -11.52 -8.68
N CYS A 405 33.97 -10.25 -8.73
CA CYS A 405 35.39 -9.87 -8.83
C CYS A 405 36.05 -9.40 -7.52
N SER A 406 35.34 -9.30 -6.40
CA SER A 406 35.90 -8.77 -5.14
C SER A 406 36.26 -9.82 -4.08
N LEU A 407 36.06 -11.11 -4.34
CA LEU A 407 36.47 -12.22 -3.46
C LEU A 407 37.68 -12.97 -4.04
N SER A 408 38.80 -12.25 -4.20
CA SER A 408 40.12 -12.87 -4.28
C SER A 408 41.20 -11.83 -3.96
N ARG A 409 41.43 -11.60 -2.66
CA ARG A 409 42.73 -11.23 -2.08
C ARG A 409 42.73 -11.40 -0.57
#